data_AF-D7JEQ1-F1
#
_entry.id   AF-D7JEQ1-F1
#
_cell.length_a   1.000
_cell.length_b   1.000
_cell.length_c   1.000
_cell.angle_alpha   90.00
_cell.angle_beta   90.00
_cell.angle_gamma   90.00
#
_symmetry.space_group_name_H-M   'P 1'
#
loop_
_entity.id
_entity.type
_entity.pdbx_description
1 polymer ?
#
loop_
_entity_poly.entity_id
_entity_poly.type
_entity_poly.pdbx_seq_one_letter_code
_entity_poly.pdbx_strand_id
1 'polypeptide(L)'
;MKKIVVLLAVAVLMSVSAFSQKPTYYAKVNKVEGLYIYVNAEPVDQYEELGYLKKKGLWWQCQYTEVFNYFFKRCKKEYPRANALILYLSAEGGKATAIYIPDVEKVKGAELPTK
;
A
#
# COMPACT_ATOMS: atom_id res chain seq x y z
N MET A 1 -12.33 -45.40 -7.39
CA MET A 1 -13.05 -44.11 -7.20
C MET A 1 -12.74 -43.45 -5.85
N LYS A 2 -12.91 -44.13 -4.71
CA LYS A 2 -12.64 -43.55 -3.37
C LYS A 2 -11.23 -42.95 -3.21
N LYS A 3 -10.19 -43.59 -3.77
CA LYS A 3 -8.79 -43.10 -3.71
C LYS A 3 -8.55 -41.80 -4.49
N ILE A 4 -9.25 -41.60 -5.61
CA ILE A 4 -9.13 -40.38 -6.43
C ILE A 4 -9.82 -39.21 -5.73
N VAL A 5 -10.97 -39.46 -5.10
CA VAL A 5 -11.69 -38.43 -4.32
C VAL A 5 -10.85 -37.93 -3.14
N VAL A 6 -10.15 -38.83 -2.44
CA VAL A 6 -9.23 -38.46 -1.35
C VAL A 6 -8.06 -37.62 -1.87
N LEU A 7 -7.48 -37.99 -3.01
CA LEU A 7 -6.35 -37.28 -3.61
C LEU A 7 -6.74 -35.86 -4.07
N LEU A 8 -7.95 -35.71 -4.60
CA LEU A 8 -8.51 -34.42 -4.99
C LEU A 8 -8.81 -33.55 -3.77
N ALA A 9 -9.35 -34.13 -2.68
CA ALA A 9 -9.58 -33.41 -1.43
C ALA A 9 -8.28 -32.90 -0.79
N VAL A 10 -7.20 -33.70 -0.82
CA VAL A 10 -5.88 -33.30 -0.32
C VAL A 10 -5.28 -32.17 -1.17
N ALA A 11 -5.41 -32.23 -2.49
CA ALA A 11 -4.93 -31.16 -3.38
C ALA A 11 -5.65 -29.82 -3.14
N VAL A 12 -6.96 -29.85 -2.91
CA VAL A 12 -7.75 -28.66 -2.55
C VAL A 12 -7.32 -28.10 -1.20
N LEU A 13 -7.07 -28.95 -0.20
CA LEU A 13 -6.61 -28.50 1.13
C LEU A 13 -5.20 -27.89 1.11
N MET A 14 -4.30 -28.37 0.25
CA MET A 14 -2.96 -27.76 0.09
C MET A 14 -3.02 -26.38 -0.60
N SER A 15 -4.05 -26.11 -1.39
CA SER A 15 -4.21 -24.80 -2.06
C SER A 15 -4.63 -23.67 -1.12
N VAL A 16 -5.32 -23.97 -0.02
CA VAL A 16 -5.82 -22.94 0.93
C VAL A 16 -4.75 -22.44 1.90
N SER A 17 -3.69 -23.21 2.16
CA SER A 17 -2.60 -22.80 3.09
C SER A 17 -1.66 -21.74 2.53
N ALA A 18 -1.65 -21.51 1.21
CA ALA A 18 -0.78 -20.51 0.58
C ALA A 18 -1.28 -19.06 0.77
N PHE A 19 -2.58 -18.86 1.04
CA PHE A 19 -3.19 -17.52 1.04
C PHE A 19 -3.13 -16.77 2.39
N SER A 20 -2.54 -17.36 3.45
CA SER A 20 -2.53 -16.76 4.80
C SER A 20 -1.17 -16.24 5.27
N GLN A 21 -0.20 -16.01 4.37
CA GLN A 21 1.06 -15.37 4.77
C GLN A 21 0.83 -13.89 5.10
N LYS A 22 0.54 -13.61 6.37
CA LYS A 22 0.63 -12.26 6.93
C LYS A 22 2.11 -11.84 6.92
N PRO A 23 2.45 -10.60 6.55
CA PRO A 23 3.84 -10.16 6.52
C PRO A 23 4.50 -10.35 7.88
N THR A 24 5.75 -10.79 7.85
CA THR A 24 6.51 -11.16 9.05
C THR A 24 6.86 -9.95 9.92
N TYR A 25 6.92 -8.75 9.32
CA TYR A 25 7.30 -7.51 10.00
C TYR A 25 6.41 -6.36 9.56
N TYR A 26 6.03 -5.53 10.54
CA TYR A 26 5.24 -4.32 10.33
C TYR A 26 5.98 -3.13 10.91
N ALA A 27 5.92 -2.00 10.21
CA ALA A 27 6.42 -0.72 10.70
C ALA A 27 5.24 0.26 10.81
N LYS A 28 5.24 1.08 11.86
CA LYS A 28 4.30 2.21 11.94
C LYS A 28 4.73 3.28 10.95
N VAL A 29 3.80 3.70 10.10
CA VAL A 29 4.05 4.66 9.05
C VAL A 29 3.76 6.07 9.56
N ASN A 30 4.62 7.01 9.21
CA ASN A 30 4.43 8.42 9.58
C ASN A 30 3.28 9.04 8.78
N LYS A 31 2.53 9.92 9.45
CA LYS A 31 1.42 10.69 8.87
C LYS A 31 1.75 12.18 8.90
N VAL A 32 1.64 12.83 7.74
CA VAL A 32 1.90 14.26 7.58
C VAL A 32 0.64 14.91 7.01
N GLU A 33 0.05 15.83 7.77
CA GLU A 33 -1.21 16.55 7.44
C GLU A 33 -2.32 15.65 6.85
N GLY A 34 -2.51 14.46 7.41
CA GLY A 34 -3.57 13.55 6.97
C GLY A 34 -3.14 12.46 5.98
N LEU A 35 -1.95 12.55 5.37
CA LEU A 35 -1.45 11.55 4.43
C LEU A 35 -0.42 10.64 5.10
N TYR A 36 -0.58 9.32 4.96
CA TYR A 36 0.47 8.36 5.31
C TYR A 36 1.58 8.40 4.26
N ILE A 37 2.84 8.43 4.72
CA ILE A 37 4.00 8.62 3.86
C ILE A 37 4.84 7.34 3.86
N TYR A 38 4.86 6.66 2.72
CA TYR A 38 5.68 5.48 2.48
C TYR A 38 6.90 5.87 1.67
N VAL A 39 8.08 5.39 2.04
CA VAL A 39 9.34 5.69 1.33
C VAL A 39 10.01 4.37 1.01
N ASN A 40 10.12 4.05 -0.28
CA ASN A 40 10.65 2.77 -0.78
C ASN A 40 10.01 1.54 -0.11
N ALA A 41 8.73 1.65 0.23
CA ALA A 41 7.92 0.61 0.86
C ALA A 41 6.48 0.74 0.39
N GLU A 42 5.72 -0.34 0.50
CA GLU A 42 4.29 -0.38 0.16
C GLU A 42 3.45 -0.69 1.41
N PRO A 43 2.19 -0.24 1.46
CA PRO A 43 1.26 -0.67 2.48
C PRO A 43 1.07 -2.19 2.43
N VAL A 44 0.95 -2.80 3.61
CA VAL A 44 0.54 -4.21 3.72
C VAL A 44 -0.93 -4.38 3.35
N ASP A 45 -1.75 -3.42 3.76
CA ASP A 45 -3.18 -3.43 3.51
C ASP A 45 -3.44 -3.19 2.01
N GLN A 46 -4.55 -3.73 1.51
CA GLN A 46 -4.97 -3.45 0.14
C GLN A 46 -5.25 -1.96 -0.04
N TYR A 47 -4.86 -1.42 -1.20
CA TYR A 47 -5.02 -0.03 -1.54
C TYR A 47 -5.43 0.14 -3.00
N GLU A 48 -6.09 1.27 -3.27
CA GLU A 48 -6.42 1.73 -4.61
C GLU A 48 -5.34 2.70 -5.10
N GLU A 49 -4.77 2.44 -6.28
CA GLU A 49 -3.88 3.39 -6.93
C GLU A 49 -4.70 4.49 -7.62
N LEU A 50 -4.57 5.73 -7.15
CA LEU A 50 -5.29 6.87 -7.72
C LEU A 50 -4.53 7.49 -8.89
N GLY A 51 -3.20 7.42 -8.87
CA GLY A 51 -2.39 7.82 -10.01
C GLY A 51 -0.92 8.04 -9.70
N TYR A 52 -0.15 8.17 -10.78
CA TYR A 52 1.30 8.38 -10.71
C TYR A 52 1.65 9.86 -10.80
N LEU A 53 2.56 10.29 -9.93
CA LEU A 53 3.16 11.60 -9.94
C LEU A 53 4.59 11.47 -10.47
N LYS A 54 4.81 12.02 -11.66
CA LYS A 54 6.15 12.12 -12.27
C LYS A 54 6.74 13.51 -12.04
N LYS A 55 8.06 13.55 -11.85
CA LYS A 55 8.84 14.78 -11.80
C LYS A 55 8.65 15.60 -13.08
N LYS A 56 8.59 16.93 -12.96
CA LYS A 56 8.76 17.87 -14.08
C LYS A 56 10.09 18.60 -13.92
N GLY A 57 10.95 18.57 -14.94
CA GLY A 57 12.20 19.35 -15.00
C GLY A 57 13.47 18.58 -14.60
N LEU A 58 14.63 19.09 -15.07
CA LEU A 58 15.91 18.38 -15.08
C LEU A 58 16.79 18.63 -13.83
N TRP A 59 16.59 19.75 -13.11
CA TRP A 59 17.51 20.22 -12.07
C TRP A 59 16.97 19.98 -10.66
N TRP A 60 17.32 18.85 -10.07
CA TRP A 60 16.98 18.50 -8.70
C TRP A 60 18.23 17.90 -8.05
N GLN A 61 18.51 18.23 -6.80
CA GLN A 61 19.60 17.57 -6.06
C GLN A 61 19.17 16.22 -5.48
N CYS A 62 17.94 15.77 -5.79
CA CYS A 62 17.32 14.54 -5.30
C CYS A 62 17.36 14.42 -3.77
N GLN A 63 17.35 15.55 -3.06
CA GLN A 63 17.27 15.57 -1.61
C GLN A 63 15.87 15.15 -1.17
N TYR A 64 15.79 14.32 -0.13
CA TYR A 64 14.53 13.79 0.40
C TYR A 64 13.47 14.89 0.60
N THR A 65 13.83 15.96 1.30
CA THR A 65 12.91 17.05 1.66
C THR A 65 12.35 17.76 0.44
N GLU A 66 13.16 17.95 -0.61
CA GLU A 66 12.74 18.56 -1.87
C GLU A 66 11.71 17.67 -2.58
N VAL A 67 12.02 16.37 -2.69
CA VAL A 67 11.19 15.36 -3.36
C VAL A 67 9.88 15.14 -2.63
N PHE A 68 9.96 14.99 -1.31
CA PHE A 68 8.81 14.90 -0.43
C PHE A 68 7.87 16.10 -0.62
N ASN A 69 8.38 17.33 -0.43
CA ASN A 69 7.52 18.52 -0.44
C ASN A 69 6.81 18.74 -1.78
N TYR A 70 7.48 18.47 -2.89
CA TYR A 70 6.87 18.60 -4.21
C TYR A 70 5.76 17.57 -4.45
N PHE A 71 6.06 16.29 -4.22
CA PHE A 71 5.07 15.24 -4.46
C PHE A 71 3.93 15.30 -3.47
N PHE A 72 4.21 15.67 -2.22
CA PHE A 72 3.20 15.91 -1.21
C PHE A 72 2.22 17.01 -1.62
N LYS A 73 2.72 18.18 -2.03
CA LYS A 73 1.88 19.30 -2.50
C LYS A 73 1.08 18.92 -3.75
N ARG A 74 1.70 18.21 -4.71
CA ARG A 74 0.99 17.75 -5.91
C ARG A 74 -0.05 16.68 -5.60
N CYS A 75 0.24 15.75 -4.70
CA CYS A 75 -0.70 14.71 -4.28
C CYS A 75 -1.97 15.35 -3.71
N LYS A 76 -1.84 16.27 -2.76
CA LYS A 76 -2.99 16.99 -2.18
C LYS A 76 -3.79 17.79 -3.22
N LYS A 77 -3.13 18.30 -4.26
CA LYS A 77 -3.77 19.11 -5.31
C LYS A 77 -4.46 18.27 -6.38
N GLU A 78 -3.78 17.24 -6.91
CA GLU A 78 -4.24 16.44 -8.05
C GLU A 78 -5.10 15.25 -7.62
N TYR A 79 -4.85 14.72 -6.42
CA TYR A 79 -5.53 13.56 -5.86
C TYR A 79 -6.06 13.87 -4.46
N PRO A 80 -7.07 14.75 -4.32
CA PRO A 80 -7.62 15.14 -3.00
C PRO A 80 -8.26 13.97 -2.23
N ARG A 81 -8.56 12.87 -2.92
CA ARG A 81 -9.04 11.61 -2.30
C ARG A 81 -7.92 10.73 -1.73
N ALA A 82 -6.66 11.02 -2.02
CA ALA A 82 -5.54 10.23 -1.53
C ALA A 82 -5.40 10.40 -0.01
N ASN A 83 -5.26 9.30 0.71
CA ASN A 83 -4.92 9.29 2.13
C ASN A 83 -3.50 8.77 2.39
N ALA A 84 -2.77 8.38 1.34
CA ALA A 84 -1.37 8.02 1.43
C ALA A 84 -0.60 8.34 0.13
N LEU A 85 0.72 8.47 0.28
CA LEU A 85 1.68 8.75 -0.78
C LEU A 85 2.84 7.75 -0.66
N ILE A 86 3.10 7.03 -1.74
CA ILE A 86 4.29 6.18 -1.85
C ILE A 86 5.36 6.94 -2.63
N LEU A 87 6.50 7.19 -2.00
CA LEU A 87 7.68 7.79 -2.60
C LEU A 87 8.68 6.70 -2.96
N TYR A 88 9.06 6.64 -4.23
CA TYR A 88 10.15 5.81 -4.70
C TYR A 88 11.35 6.70 -4.98
N LEU A 89 12.35 6.63 -4.12
CA LEU A 89 13.56 7.43 -4.19
C LEU A 89 14.72 6.57 -4.65
N SER A 90 15.42 7.05 -5.67
CA SER A 90 16.62 6.44 -6.25
C SER A 90 17.65 7.53 -6.56
N ALA A 91 18.89 7.12 -6.81
CA ALA A 91 19.95 8.04 -7.23
C ALA A 91 19.61 8.78 -8.55
N GLU A 92 18.81 8.15 -9.41
CA GLU A 92 18.40 8.69 -10.72
C GLU A 92 17.15 9.59 -10.64
N GLY A 93 16.53 9.69 -9.47
CA GLY A 93 15.38 10.55 -9.23
C GLY A 93 14.33 9.96 -8.30
N GLY A 94 13.26 10.73 -8.13
CA GLY A 94 12.08 10.34 -7.38
C GLY A 94 10.84 10.21 -8.26
N LYS A 95 10.05 9.16 -8.05
CA LYS A 95 8.66 9.05 -8.52
C LYS A 95 7.73 8.86 -7.32
N ALA A 96 6.46 9.18 -7.46
CA ALA A 96 5.50 8.94 -6.40
C ALA A 96 4.17 8.39 -6.93
N THR A 97 3.46 7.66 -6.09
CA THR A 97 2.10 7.17 -6.37
C THR A 97 1.16 7.67 -5.28
N ALA A 98 0.11 8.36 -5.69
CA ALA A 98 -1.00 8.72 -4.81
C ALA A 98 -1.92 7.51 -4.68
N ILE A 99 -2.24 7.12 -3.45
CA ILE A 99 -3.07 5.94 -3.18
C ILE A 99 -4.16 6.26 -2.16
N TYR A 100 -5.19 5.43 -2.16
CA TYR A 100 -6.21 5.39 -1.14
C TYR A 100 -6.22 4.02 -0.47
N ILE A 101 -5.95 3.99 0.83
CA ILE A 101 -6.04 2.79 1.67
C ILE A 101 -7.45 2.81 2.29
N PRO A 102 -8.38 1.92 1.91
CA PRO A 102 -9.70 1.85 2.53
C PRO A 102 -9.58 1.57 4.03
N ASP A 103 -10.37 2.28 4.85
CA ASP A 103 -10.33 2.16 6.31
C ASP A 103 -10.55 0.71 6.77
N VAL A 104 -9.48 0.04 7.21
CA VAL A 104 -9.57 -1.29 7.83
C VAL A 104 -10.24 -1.22 9.21
N GLU A 105 -10.25 -0.05 9.86
CA GLU A 105 -10.85 0.15 11.19
C GLU A 105 -12.38 0.01 11.21
N LYS A 106 -13.08 0.24 10.08
CA LYS A 106 -14.53 -0.01 10.00
C LYS A 106 -14.90 -1.48 9.82
N VAL A 107 -13.98 -2.31 9.32
CA VAL A 107 -14.24 -3.73 9.05
C VAL A 107 -14.12 -4.57 10.33
N LYS A 108 -13.19 -4.23 11.24
CA LYS A 108 -13.03 -4.95 12.52
C LYS A 108 -14.13 -4.65 13.55
N GLY A 109 -14.90 -3.57 13.40
CA GLY A 109 -16.00 -3.21 14.29
C GLY A 109 -17.36 -3.80 13.91
N ALA A 110 -17.50 -4.37 12.71
CA ALA A 110 -18.76 -4.93 12.20
C ALA A 110 -18.90 -6.45 12.47
N GLU A 111 -17.80 -7.13 12.78
CA GLU A 111 -17.80 -8.53 13.21
C GLU A 111 -17.58 -8.61 14.72
N LEU A 112 -18.63 -8.35 15.49
CA LEU A 112 -18.92 -8.99 16.78
C LEU A 112 -20.33 -8.59 17.24
N PRO A 113 -21.34 -9.37 16.81
CA PRO A 113 -22.31 -9.85 17.76
C PRO A 113 -22.43 -11.36 17.63
N THR A 114 -21.63 -12.08 18.41
CA THR A 114 -22.00 -13.46 18.78
C THR A 114 -22.33 -13.45 20.25
N LYS A 115 -23.61 -13.78 20.50
CA LYS A 115 -24.30 -13.90 21.78
C LYS A 115 -23.50 -14.64 22.85
#